data_AF-A0A1I7N441-F1
#
_entry.id   AF-A0A1I7N441-F1
#
_cell.length_a   1.000
_cell.length_b   1.000
_cell.length_c   1.000
_cell.angle_alpha   90.00
_cell.angle_beta   90.00
_cell.angle_gamma   90.00
#
_symmetry.space_group_name_H-M   'P 1'
#
loop_
_entity.id
_entity.type
_entity.pdbx_description
1 polymer ?
#
loop_
_entity_poly.entity_id
_entity_poly.type
_entity_poly.pdbx_seq_one_letter_code
_entity_poly.pdbx_strand_id
1 'polypeptide(L)'
;MRRDCTAVLAMRESTGIKQKISSNVRRARHEGRQPSEMAERPGRSIQSGLNSRSGSPKSSRSTVAPLSPGKNPWSAAIFMALQRITALKPVQKGPKRQIEEHFGGEDRVTTAIEPSARATTYPPSLIALHWITALIFVGILAAVELHEFYPKGSPTRDLLMLTHKSLGLAILFLVVVRIFIRSRTAAPSIIPTPPAWQTAIAHSAHAALYAAMIAMPLLGWLMSNAAGRPAPFFGLELPFIIGENKDLAGTLKEVHEFIGNALYYVIGLHAIAALAHHHVLKNNTLHRMLPMAARK
;
A
#
# COMPACT_ATOMS: atom_id res chain seq x y z
N MET A 1 -30.01 56.66 0.39
CA MET A 1 -29.04 56.27 1.44
C MET A 1 -28.22 55.10 0.89
N ARG A 2 -26.89 55.31 0.79
CA ARG A 2 -25.76 54.37 0.53
C ARG A 2 -25.79 53.45 -0.70
N ARG A 3 -24.84 53.76 -1.60
CA ARG A 3 -24.33 52.97 -2.73
C ARG A 3 -23.17 52.11 -2.20
N ASP A 4 -23.13 50.82 -2.56
CA ASP A 4 -22.02 49.94 -2.19
C ASP A 4 -20.95 49.89 -3.28
N CYS A 5 -19.71 50.12 -2.84
CA CYS A 5 -18.52 50.50 -3.60
C CYS A 5 -17.60 49.33 -4.00
N THR A 6 -18.06 48.08 -3.94
CA THR A 6 -17.12 46.94 -3.97
C THR A 6 -16.65 46.51 -5.38
N ALA A 7 -17.31 46.97 -6.44
CA ALA A 7 -17.00 46.52 -7.82
C ALA A 7 -15.86 47.31 -8.53
N VAL A 8 -15.42 48.46 -8.00
CA VAL A 8 -14.45 49.33 -8.70
C VAL A 8 -12.99 49.05 -8.32
N LEU A 9 -12.73 48.28 -7.26
CA LEU A 9 -11.37 47.97 -6.80
C LEU A 9 -10.69 46.80 -7.54
N ALA A 10 -11.45 45.87 -8.11
CA ALA A 10 -10.88 44.67 -8.76
C ALA A 10 -10.35 44.92 -10.19
N MET A 11 -10.78 45.98 -10.88
CA MET A 11 -10.26 46.29 -12.23
C MET A 11 -8.95 47.08 -12.23
N ARG A 12 -8.56 47.70 -11.10
CA ARG A 12 -7.38 48.59 -11.06
C ARG A 12 -6.05 47.84 -10.83
N GLU A 13 -6.08 46.61 -10.30
CA GLU A 13 -4.87 45.79 -10.11
C GLU A 13 -4.41 45.08 -11.40
N SER A 14 -5.34 44.74 -12.30
CA SER A 14 -5.03 44.07 -13.57
C SER A 14 -4.27 44.99 -14.56
N THR A 15 -4.50 46.30 -14.51
CA THR A 15 -3.86 47.26 -15.41
C THR A 15 -2.41 47.58 -14.99
N GLY A 16 -2.10 47.53 -13.69
CA GLY A 16 -0.76 47.84 -13.17
C GLY A 16 0.31 46.80 -13.52
N ILE A 17 -0.08 45.53 -13.66
CA ILE A 17 0.84 44.42 -13.97
C ILE A 17 1.27 44.47 -15.45
N LYS A 18 0.38 44.88 -16.37
CA LYS A 18 0.71 45.00 -17.80
C LYS A 18 1.67 46.14 -18.10
N GLN A 19 1.69 47.20 -17.29
CA GLN A 19 2.60 48.33 -17.48
C GLN A 19 4.05 47.97 -17.06
N LYS A 20 4.22 47.16 -16.02
CA LYS A 20 5.53 46.76 -15.49
C LYS A 20 6.29 45.77 -16.40
N ILE A 21 5.59 45.00 -17.22
CA ILE A 21 6.20 44.09 -18.21
C ILE A 21 6.69 44.87 -19.44
N SER A 22 5.97 45.92 -19.86
CA SER A 22 6.37 46.76 -21.01
C SER A 22 7.65 47.59 -20.77
N SER A 23 7.90 48.01 -19.53
CA SER A 23 9.11 48.78 -19.19
C SER A 23 10.37 47.93 -19.16
N ASN A 24 10.28 46.67 -18.72
CA ASN A 24 11.45 45.77 -18.64
C ASN A 24 11.92 45.32 -20.02
N VAL A 25 11.01 45.15 -20.99
CA VAL A 25 11.36 44.82 -22.39
C VAL A 25 11.97 46.02 -23.13
N ARG A 26 11.62 47.26 -22.77
CA ARG A 26 12.28 48.46 -23.32
C ARG A 26 13.67 48.73 -22.73
N ARG A 27 13.92 48.33 -21.48
CA ARG A 27 15.24 48.51 -20.83
C ARG A 27 16.31 47.58 -21.41
N ALA A 28 15.94 46.38 -21.85
CA ALA A 28 16.86 45.45 -22.54
C ALA A 28 17.23 45.89 -23.98
N ARG A 29 16.60 46.94 -24.52
CA ARG A 29 16.86 47.47 -25.88
C ARG A 29 17.79 48.70 -25.90
N HIS A 30 18.14 49.24 -24.73
CA HIS A 30 19.04 50.39 -24.60
C HIS A 30 20.47 50.03 -24.14
N GLU A 31 20.71 48.76 -23.80
CA GLU A 31 22.06 48.24 -23.57
C GLU A 31 22.54 47.61 -24.88
N GLY A 32 23.21 48.41 -25.70
CA GLY A 32 23.67 48.05 -27.05
C GLY A 32 24.63 46.85 -27.07
N ARG A 33 24.09 45.64 -27.15
CA ARG A 33 24.83 44.46 -27.62
C ARG A 33 24.03 43.76 -28.71
N GLN A 34 24.56 43.87 -29.92
CA GLN A 34 24.26 42.96 -31.02
C GLN A 34 25.58 42.57 -31.73
N PRO A 35 25.55 41.46 -32.49
CA PRO A 35 26.54 40.39 -32.44
C PRO A 35 27.49 40.39 -33.64
N SER A 36 28.71 39.88 -33.46
CA SER A 36 29.57 39.49 -34.59
C SER A 36 30.57 38.42 -34.15
N GLU A 37 30.29 37.19 -34.58
CA GLU A 37 31.21 36.31 -35.31
C GLU A 37 32.69 36.75 -35.42
N MET A 38 33.59 36.00 -34.77
CA MET A 38 34.99 35.76 -35.16
C MET A 38 35.51 34.66 -34.22
N ALA A 39 35.66 33.44 -34.70
CA ALA A 39 36.82 32.94 -35.45
C ALA A 39 37.64 31.97 -34.57
N GLU A 40 37.76 30.76 -35.10
CA GLU A 40 38.71 29.71 -34.77
C GLU A 40 40.10 30.23 -34.34
N ARG A 41 40.76 29.53 -33.39
CA ARG A 41 42.02 28.80 -33.61
C ARG A 41 42.59 28.18 -32.31
N PRO A 42 43.56 27.22 -32.43
CA PRO A 42 43.66 26.06 -31.55
C PRO A 42 44.85 26.09 -30.58
N GLY A 43 44.86 25.10 -29.66
CA GLY A 43 46.08 24.42 -29.21
C GLY A 43 46.93 25.12 -28.15
N ARG A 44 46.91 24.58 -26.92
CA ARG A 44 48.14 24.51 -26.11
C ARG A 44 48.09 23.35 -25.12
N SER A 45 48.85 22.31 -25.45
CA SER A 45 49.37 21.30 -24.53
C SER A 45 50.48 21.92 -23.68
N ILE A 46 50.44 21.73 -22.36
CA ILE A 46 51.63 21.65 -21.51
C ILE A 46 51.40 20.55 -20.47
N GLN A 47 52.28 19.56 -20.51
CA GLN A 47 52.48 18.52 -19.51
C GLN A 47 53.11 19.08 -18.23
N SER A 48 52.90 18.34 -17.15
CA SER A 48 53.84 18.05 -16.05
C SER A 48 53.33 18.46 -14.67
N GLY A 49 53.28 17.46 -13.79
CA GLY A 49 52.80 17.59 -12.41
C GLY A 49 52.45 16.24 -11.80
N LEU A 50 53.40 15.28 -11.87
CA LEU A 50 53.40 14.11 -11.01
C LEU A 50 53.36 14.58 -9.55
N ASN A 51 52.33 14.21 -8.79
CA ASN A 51 52.47 14.12 -7.36
C ASN A 51 51.61 12.97 -6.81
N SER A 52 52.30 11.87 -6.53
CA SER A 52 51.85 10.75 -5.74
C SER A 52 51.58 11.20 -4.31
N ARG A 53 50.31 11.19 -3.90
CA ARG A 53 49.94 11.10 -2.48
C ARG A 53 48.98 9.94 -2.31
N SER A 54 49.50 8.88 -1.70
CA SER A 54 48.77 7.75 -1.16
C SER A 54 47.84 8.22 -0.02
N GLY A 55 46.61 8.56 -0.39
CA GLY A 55 45.50 8.71 0.55
C GLY A 55 44.71 7.41 0.60
N SER A 56 44.81 6.68 1.70
CA SER A 56 43.97 5.53 2.04
C SER A 56 42.48 5.87 1.93
N PRO A 57 41.62 4.97 1.41
CA PRO A 57 40.20 5.24 1.33
C PRO A 57 39.62 5.20 2.74
N LYS A 58 39.28 6.38 3.28
CA LYS A 58 38.38 6.49 4.44
C LYS A 58 37.05 5.87 4.05
N SER A 59 36.79 4.68 4.60
CA SER A 59 35.47 4.07 4.71
C SER A 59 34.48 5.11 5.23
N SER A 60 33.70 5.72 4.33
CA SER A 60 32.50 6.45 4.69
C SER A 60 31.47 5.41 5.12
N ARG A 61 31.51 5.06 6.41
CA ARG A 61 30.42 4.35 7.06
C ARG A 61 29.20 5.25 6.92
N SER A 62 28.32 4.91 5.97
CA SER A 62 26.98 5.50 5.84
C SER A 62 26.26 5.25 7.16
N THR A 63 26.33 6.21 8.07
CA THR A 63 25.44 6.29 9.22
C THR A 63 24.06 6.55 8.65
N VAL A 64 23.31 5.47 8.46
CA VAL A 64 21.86 5.52 8.24
C VAL A 64 21.29 6.33 9.39
N ALA A 65 20.80 7.53 9.09
CA ALA A 65 20.12 8.37 10.07
C ALA A 65 18.98 7.57 10.70
N PRO A 66 18.75 7.68 12.02
CA PRO A 66 17.66 6.97 12.67
C PRO A 66 16.33 7.34 12.01
N LEU A 67 15.57 6.31 11.65
CA LEU A 67 14.23 6.40 11.08
C LEU A 67 13.34 7.24 12.03
N SER A 68 12.97 8.45 11.60
CA SER A 68 12.03 9.31 12.32
C SER A 68 10.61 8.80 12.07
N PRO A 69 9.73 8.67 13.09
CA PRO A 69 8.37 8.24 12.88
C PRO A 69 7.68 9.09 11.80
N GLY A 70 6.92 8.43 10.93
CA GLY A 70 6.13 9.06 9.87
C GLY A 70 5.11 10.04 10.44
N LYS A 71 4.48 10.83 9.57
CA LYS A 71 3.59 11.91 9.99
C LYS A 71 2.21 11.43 10.46
N ASN A 72 1.87 10.17 10.22
CA ASN A 72 0.61 9.57 10.62
C ASN A 72 0.74 8.97 12.05
N PRO A 73 -0.32 8.99 12.89
CA PRO A 73 -0.26 8.49 14.26
C PRO A 73 0.04 6.98 14.36
N TRP A 74 -0.13 6.25 13.25
CA TRP A 74 0.06 4.79 13.14
C TRP A 74 1.50 4.37 12.85
N SER A 75 2.26 5.19 12.12
CA SER A 75 3.67 4.94 11.78
C SER A 75 4.52 4.85 13.04
N ALA A 76 4.24 5.66 14.05
CA ALA A 76 4.90 5.59 15.35
C ALA A 76 4.56 4.28 16.09
N ALA A 77 3.29 3.84 16.08
CA ALA A 77 2.87 2.59 16.72
C ALA A 77 3.44 1.35 16.02
N ILE A 78 3.44 1.34 14.68
CA ILE A 78 4.04 0.28 13.86
C ILE A 78 5.57 0.27 14.03
N PHE A 79 6.22 1.43 14.04
CA PHE A 79 7.65 1.57 14.31
C PHE A 79 8.02 1.00 15.68
N MET A 80 7.25 1.34 16.72
CA MET A 80 7.42 0.79 18.08
C MET A 80 7.16 -0.73 18.12
N ALA A 81 6.17 -1.23 17.39
CA ALA A 81 5.87 -2.66 17.32
C ALA A 81 6.98 -3.45 16.60
N LEU A 82 7.52 -2.92 15.50
CA LEU A 82 8.62 -3.52 14.74
C LEU A 82 9.92 -3.55 15.55
N GLN A 83 10.21 -2.51 16.32
CA GLN A 83 11.35 -2.51 17.24
C GLN A 83 11.23 -3.55 18.38
N ARG A 84 10.00 -3.94 18.75
CA ARG A 84 9.76 -5.02 19.73
C ARG A 84 9.94 -6.41 19.14
N ILE A 85 9.61 -6.63 17.87
CA ILE A 85 9.72 -7.95 17.22
C ILE A 85 11.18 -8.37 17.04
N THR A 86 12.09 -7.43 16.74
CA THR A 86 13.54 -7.71 16.66
C THR A 86 14.17 -8.05 18.03
N ALA A 87 13.47 -7.76 19.13
CA ALA A 87 13.91 -8.05 20.50
C ALA A 87 13.38 -9.38 21.06
N LEU A 88 12.55 -10.12 20.31
CA LEU A 88 12.00 -11.39 20.79
C LEU A 88 13.05 -12.51 20.67
N LYS A 89 13.41 -13.11 21.81
CA LYS A 89 14.22 -14.32 21.86
C LYS A 89 13.42 -15.50 21.25
N PRO A 90 14.08 -16.40 20.50
CA PRO A 90 13.40 -17.56 19.94
C PRO A 90 12.81 -18.45 21.06
N VAL A 91 11.55 -18.85 20.89
CA VAL A 91 10.86 -19.79 21.78
C VAL A 91 11.58 -21.14 21.71
N GLN A 92 12.12 -21.60 22.83
CA GLN A 92 12.66 -22.95 22.94
C GLN A 92 11.51 -23.96 22.79
N LYS A 93 11.62 -24.86 21.81
CA LYS A 93 10.72 -26.01 21.69
C LYS A 93 10.95 -26.96 22.87
N GLY A 94 9.93 -27.15 23.69
CA GLY A 94 9.92 -28.20 24.72
C GLY A 94 9.94 -29.61 24.11
N PRO A 95 10.38 -30.62 24.87
CA PRO A 95 10.59 -31.97 24.37
C PRO A 95 9.27 -32.63 23.97
N LYS A 96 9.27 -33.29 22.79
CA LYS A 96 8.16 -34.07 22.27
C LYS A 96 7.93 -35.28 23.18
N ARG A 97 6.78 -35.33 23.83
CA ARG A 97 6.31 -36.52 24.56
C ARG A 97 5.77 -37.52 23.52
N GLN A 98 6.46 -38.64 23.34
CA GLN A 98 5.93 -39.79 22.60
C GLN A 98 4.84 -40.43 23.47
N ILE A 99 3.63 -40.52 22.92
CA ILE A 99 2.58 -41.37 23.46
C ILE A 99 2.53 -42.57 22.51
N GLU A 100 3.03 -43.70 22.99
CA GLU A 100 2.75 -45.00 22.39
C GLU A 100 1.32 -45.39 22.80
N GLU A 101 0.44 -45.57 21.83
CA GLU A 101 -0.87 -46.19 22.06
C GLU A 101 -0.86 -47.58 21.43
N HIS A 102 -1.04 -48.56 22.29
CA HIS A 102 -1.13 -49.98 22.01
C HIS A 102 -2.60 -50.37 22.14
N PHE A 103 -3.34 -50.57 21.05
CA PHE A 103 -4.63 -51.27 21.09
C PHE A 103 -4.93 -51.97 19.76
N GLY A 104 -5.05 -53.29 19.84
CA GLY A 104 -5.66 -54.12 18.81
C GLY A 104 -7.18 -54.21 18.97
N GLY A 105 -7.83 -54.75 17.95
CA GLY A 105 -9.25 -55.08 17.95
C GLY A 105 -9.89 -54.88 16.58
N GLU A 106 -10.13 -55.98 15.87
CA GLU A 106 -10.86 -56.06 14.61
C GLU A 106 -12.38 -56.04 14.85
N ASP A 107 -13.06 -54.96 14.44
CA ASP A 107 -14.52 -54.94 14.42
C ASP A 107 -15.02 -54.24 13.15
N ARG A 108 -15.19 -55.06 12.12
CA ARG A 108 -15.84 -54.72 10.85
C ARG A 108 -17.33 -54.46 11.11
N VAL A 109 -17.74 -53.19 11.14
CA VAL A 109 -19.16 -52.80 11.13
C VAL A 109 -19.45 -51.95 9.89
N THR A 110 -20.20 -52.58 8.99
CA THR A 110 -21.22 -52.05 8.06
C THR A 110 -21.05 -50.61 7.57
N THR A 111 -20.69 -50.51 6.28
CA THR A 111 -20.77 -49.30 5.46
C THR A 111 -22.19 -48.74 5.41
N ALA A 112 -22.54 -47.89 6.38
CA ALA A 112 -23.52 -46.83 6.16
C ALA A 112 -22.85 -45.76 5.30
N ILE A 113 -23.50 -45.34 4.23
CA ILE A 113 -23.12 -44.15 3.47
C ILE A 113 -23.35 -42.96 4.41
N GLU A 114 -22.32 -42.61 5.17
CA GLU A 114 -22.28 -41.44 6.04
C GLU A 114 -22.54 -40.18 5.18
N PRO A 115 -23.49 -39.32 5.58
CA PRO A 115 -23.83 -38.12 4.82
C PRO A 115 -22.59 -37.23 4.77
N SER A 116 -22.07 -36.99 3.57
CA SER A 116 -21.12 -35.93 3.19
C SER A 116 -20.53 -35.19 4.38
N ALA A 117 -19.34 -35.64 4.83
CA ALA A 117 -18.58 -34.98 5.89
C ALA A 117 -18.65 -33.45 5.72
N ARG A 118 -19.33 -32.76 6.64
CA ARG A 118 -19.51 -31.30 6.59
C ARG A 118 -18.15 -30.67 6.33
N ALA A 119 -18.00 -29.96 5.21
CA ALA A 119 -16.75 -29.30 4.86
C ALA A 119 -16.26 -28.46 6.05
N THR A 120 -15.11 -28.84 6.61
CA THR A 120 -14.55 -28.24 7.83
C THR A 120 -13.70 -27.01 7.53
N THR A 121 -13.30 -26.81 6.27
CA THR A 121 -12.44 -25.73 5.79
C THR A 121 -12.92 -25.18 4.44
N TYR A 122 -12.45 -23.97 4.09
CA TYR A 122 -12.70 -23.43 2.77
C TYR A 122 -11.89 -24.19 1.70
N PRO A 123 -12.33 -24.18 0.42
CA PRO A 123 -11.54 -24.69 -0.68
C PRO A 123 -10.13 -24.06 -0.71
N PRO A 124 -9.08 -24.81 -1.08
CA PRO A 124 -7.71 -24.31 -1.13
C PRO A 124 -7.54 -23.03 -1.97
N SER A 125 -8.33 -22.85 -3.03
CA SER A 125 -8.32 -21.64 -3.87
C SER A 125 -8.72 -20.38 -3.10
N LEU A 126 -9.77 -20.45 -2.27
CA LEU A 126 -10.20 -19.32 -1.44
C LEU A 126 -9.21 -19.03 -0.30
N ILE A 127 -8.61 -20.07 0.27
CA ILE A 127 -7.55 -19.94 1.27
C ILE A 127 -6.34 -19.24 0.64
N ALA A 128 -5.86 -19.71 -0.51
CA ALA A 128 -4.75 -19.11 -1.23
C ALA A 128 -5.04 -17.64 -1.58
N LEU A 129 -6.21 -17.35 -2.16
CA LEU A 129 -6.60 -15.97 -2.48
C LEU A 129 -6.64 -15.09 -1.24
N HIS A 130 -7.13 -15.58 -0.10
CA HIS A 130 -7.14 -14.83 1.15
C HIS A 130 -5.72 -14.48 1.62
N TRP A 131 -4.83 -15.47 1.71
CA TRP A 131 -3.47 -15.25 2.20
C TRP A 131 -2.58 -14.46 1.25
N ILE A 132 -2.72 -14.67 -0.07
CA ILE A 132 -2.05 -13.84 -1.08
C ILE A 132 -2.52 -12.39 -0.93
N THR A 133 -3.83 -12.16 -0.83
CA THR A 133 -4.37 -10.81 -0.64
C THR A 133 -3.86 -10.18 0.67
N ALA A 134 -3.82 -10.94 1.77
CA ALA A 134 -3.30 -10.47 3.05
C ALA A 134 -1.81 -10.09 2.96
N LEU A 135 -0.99 -10.90 2.29
CA LEU A 135 0.43 -10.61 2.09
C LEU A 135 0.65 -9.39 1.21
N ILE A 136 -0.14 -9.24 0.14
CA ILE A 136 -0.10 -8.05 -0.72
C ILE A 136 -0.49 -6.81 0.06
N PHE A 137 -1.53 -6.88 0.92
CA PHE A 137 -1.88 -5.78 1.81
C PHE A 137 -0.70 -5.36 2.69
N VAL A 138 -0.01 -6.31 3.33
CA VAL A 138 1.19 -6.00 4.13
C VAL A 138 2.24 -5.29 3.26
N GLY A 139 2.48 -5.75 2.03
CA GLY A 139 3.38 -5.11 1.08
C GLY A 139 2.96 -3.68 0.70
N ILE A 140 1.67 -3.43 0.51
CA ILE A 140 1.11 -2.10 0.22
C ILE A 140 1.33 -1.16 1.41
N LEU A 141 0.99 -1.60 2.63
CA LEU A 141 1.17 -0.79 3.84
C LEU A 141 2.66 -0.51 4.08
N ALA A 142 3.52 -1.52 3.93
CA ALA A 142 4.96 -1.34 4.02
C ALA A 142 5.47 -0.33 2.97
N ALA A 143 4.99 -0.39 1.73
CA ALA A 143 5.39 0.57 0.70
C ALA A 143 4.97 2.01 1.04
N VAL A 144 3.76 2.20 1.58
CA VAL A 144 3.26 3.53 2.00
C VAL A 144 4.00 4.03 3.24
N GLU A 145 4.32 3.20 4.21
CA GLU A 145 5.07 3.68 5.38
C GLU A 145 6.53 3.96 5.03
N LEU A 146 7.17 3.07 4.26
CA LEU A 146 8.58 3.18 3.93
C LEU A 146 8.88 4.38 3.03
N HIS A 147 7.96 4.79 2.14
CA HIS A 147 8.24 5.89 1.22
C HIS A 147 8.42 7.25 1.91
N GLU A 148 7.90 7.41 3.14
CA GLU A 148 8.02 8.65 3.90
C GLU A 148 9.46 8.90 4.36
N PHE A 149 10.25 7.83 4.54
CA PHE A 149 11.65 7.91 4.95
C PHE A 149 12.61 8.31 3.82
N TYR A 150 12.11 8.36 2.58
CA TYR A 150 12.91 8.69 1.41
C TYR A 150 12.53 10.06 0.83
N PRO A 151 13.50 10.89 0.40
CA PRO A 151 13.22 12.20 -0.16
C PRO A 151 12.45 12.09 -1.47
N LYS A 152 11.63 13.12 -1.76
CA LYS A 152 10.88 13.22 -3.02
C LYS A 152 11.86 13.20 -4.21
N GLY A 153 11.54 12.42 -5.24
CA GLY A 153 12.38 12.25 -6.44
C GLY A 153 13.54 11.27 -6.28
N SER A 154 13.66 10.57 -5.15
CA SER A 154 14.63 9.47 -5.04
C SER A 154 14.12 8.21 -5.75
N PRO A 155 15.00 7.43 -6.42
CA PRO A 155 14.61 6.20 -7.11
C PRO A 155 13.90 5.20 -6.18
N THR A 156 14.33 5.12 -4.91
CA THR A 156 13.72 4.24 -3.92
C THR A 156 12.30 4.65 -3.57
N ARG A 157 12.03 5.96 -3.40
CA ARG A 157 10.66 6.44 -3.14
C ARG A 157 9.75 6.16 -4.33
N ASP A 158 10.24 6.38 -5.55
CA ASP A 158 9.48 6.15 -6.77
C ASP A 158 9.17 4.66 -6.95
N LEU A 159 10.12 3.77 -6.64
CA LEU A 159 9.90 2.33 -6.61
C LEU A 159 8.82 1.93 -5.59
N LEU A 160 8.88 2.46 -4.37
CA LEU A 160 7.87 2.18 -3.34
C LEU A 160 6.46 2.62 -3.79
N MET A 161 6.35 3.80 -4.42
CA MET A 161 5.06 4.28 -4.94
C MET A 161 4.59 3.48 -6.16
N LEU A 162 5.50 3.02 -7.02
CA LEU A 162 5.19 2.12 -8.12
C LEU A 162 4.66 0.78 -7.60
N THR A 163 5.33 0.21 -6.59
CA THR A 163 4.91 -1.02 -5.91
C THR A 163 3.53 -0.84 -5.27
N HIS A 164 3.30 0.24 -4.51
CA HIS A 164 2.00 0.53 -3.91
C HIS A 164 0.87 0.55 -4.95
N LYS A 165 1.05 1.29 -6.05
CA LYS A 165 0.04 1.40 -7.12
C LYS A 165 -0.21 0.06 -7.83
N SER A 166 0.86 -0.64 -8.20
CA SER A 166 0.76 -1.92 -8.93
C SER A 166 0.11 -3.00 -8.06
N LEU A 167 0.50 -3.10 -6.79
CA LEU A 167 -0.09 -4.04 -5.84
C LEU A 167 -1.54 -3.70 -5.51
N GLY A 168 -1.89 -2.41 -5.40
CA GLY A 168 -3.28 -1.98 -5.24
C GLY A 168 -4.17 -2.47 -6.39
N LEU A 169 -3.74 -2.27 -7.62
CA LEU A 169 -4.43 -2.79 -8.81
C LEU A 169 -4.46 -4.33 -8.85
N ALA A 170 -3.42 -5.00 -8.36
CA ALA A 170 -3.42 -6.46 -8.24
C ALA A 170 -4.52 -6.96 -7.28
N ILE A 171 -4.73 -6.26 -6.14
CA ILE A 171 -5.84 -6.56 -5.23
C ILE A 171 -7.19 -6.44 -5.93
N LEU A 172 -7.38 -5.44 -6.78
CA LEU A 172 -8.64 -5.29 -7.54
C LEU A 172 -8.94 -6.53 -8.39
N PHE A 173 -7.94 -7.09 -9.08
CA PHE A 173 -8.13 -8.33 -9.83
C PHE A 173 -8.40 -9.54 -8.91
N LEU A 174 -7.59 -9.69 -7.85
CA LEU A 174 -7.73 -10.82 -6.93
C LEU A 174 -9.08 -10.80 -6.20
N VAL A 175 -9.59 -9.63 -5.82
CA VAL A 175 -10.88 -9.52 -5.11
C VAL A 175 -12.04 -9.89 -6.03
N VAL A 176 -12.00 -9.53 -7.31
CA VAL A 176 -13.01 -9.95 -8.30
C VAL A 176 -13.05 -11.47 -8.42
N VAL A 177 -11.89 -12.11 -8.60
CA VAL A 177 -11.78 -13.58 -8.64
C VAL A 177 -12.26 -14.21 -7.33
N ARG A 178 -11.87 -13.63 -6.19
CA ARG A 178 -12.26 -14.12 -4.87
C ARG A 178 -13.77 -14.04 -4.66
N ILE A 179 -14.42 -12.93 -5.03
CA ILE A 179 -15.88 -12.76 -4.94
C ILE A 179 -16.58 -13.81 -5.81
N PHE A 180 -16.11 -14.00 -7.03
CA PHE A 180 -16.67 -14.99 -7.96
C PHE A 180 -16.60 -16.43 -7.42
N ILE A 181 -15.46 -16.84 -6.87
CA ILE A 181 -15.32 -18.18 -6.28
C ILE A 181 -16.13 -18.27 -4.98
N ARG A 182 -16.11 -17.22 -4.15
CA ARG A 182 -16.81 -17.20 -2.85
C ARG A 182 -18.32 -17.24 -3.00
N SER A 183 -18.90 -16.61 -4.02
CA SER A 183 -20.34 -16.63 -4.28
C SER A 183 -20.85 -18.01 -4.68
N ARG A 184 -19.98 -18.87 -5.22
CA ARG A 184 -20.26 -20.26 -5.61
C ARG A 184 -19.87 -21.29 -4.54
N THR A 185 -19.33 -20.84 -3.41
CA THR A 185 -18.82 -21.71 -2.35
C THR A 185 -19.65 -21.55 -1.09
N ALA A 186 -20.20 -22.66 -0.57
CA ALA A 186 -20.85 -22.67 0.74
C ALA A 186 -19.83 -22.35 1.85
N ALA A 187 -20.21 -21.50 2.81
CA ALA A 187 -19.36 -21.25 3.95
C ALA A 187 -19.36 -22.49 4.86
N PRO A 188 -18.19 -23.02 5.26
CA PRO A 188 -18.11 -24.00 6.34
C PRO A 188 -18.85 -23.50 7.60
N SER A 189 -19.27 -24.39 8.50
CA SER A 189 -19.89 -23.96 9.77
C SER A 189 -18.83 -23.50 10.78
N ILE A 190 -19.13 -22.45 11.55
CA ILE A 190 -18.30 -22.08 12.71
C ILE A 190 -18.74 -22.96 13.89
N ILE A 191 -17.79 -23.61 14.54
CA ILE A 191 -18.01 -24.52 15.66
C ILE A 191 -17.11 -24.10 16.83
N PRO A 192 -17.67 -23.88 18.05
CA PRO A 192 -19.10 -23.79 18.36
C PRO A 192 -19.81 -22.64 17.61
N THR A 193 -21.12 -22.76 17.40
CA THR A 193 -21.92 -21.78 16.66
C THR A 193 -21.92 -20.44 17.40
N PRO A 194 -21.46 -19.34 16.78
CA PRO A 194 -21.45 -18.04 17.41
C PRO A 194 -22.87 -17.45 17.51
N PRO A 195 -23.13 -16.57 18.49
CA PRO A 195 -24.40 -15.86 18.57
C PRO A 195 -24.62 -14.98 17.34
N ALA A 196 -25.89 -14.74 16.98
CA ALA A 196 -26.26 -14.05 15.74
C ALA A 196 -25.62 -12.66 15.57
N TRP A 197 -25.42 -11.92 16.67
CA TRP A 197 -24.80 -10.60 16.63
C TRP A 197 -23.32 -10.66 16.21
N GLN A 198 -22.57 -11.69 16.59
CA GLN A 198 -21.18 -11.88 16.15
C GLN A 198 -21.14 -12.18 14.65
N THR A 199 -22.05 -13.02 14.17
CA THR A 199 -22.18 -13.33 12.74
C THR A 199 -22.53 -12.08 11.93
N ALA A 200 -23.45 -11.24 12.43
CA ALA A 200 -23.83 -9.99 11.78
C ALA A 200 -22.64 -9.03 11.67
N ILE A 201 -21.90 -8.81 12.77
CA ILE A 201 -20.70 -7.96 12.76
C ILE A 201 -19.63 -8.52 11.81
N ALA A 202 -19.42 -9.84 11.80
CA ALA A 202 -18.48 -10.47 10.88
C ALA A 202 -18.87 -10.25 9.41
N HIS A 203 -20.15 -10.37 9.07
CA HIS A 203 -20.63 -10.08 7.72
C HIS A 203 -20.46 -8.60 7.35
N SER A 204 -20.75 -7.66 8.25
CA SER A 204 -20.52 -6.23 8.03
C SER A 204 -19.03 -5.92 7.82
N ALA A 205 -18.14 -6.50 8.64
CA ALA A 205 -16.70 -6.34 8.48
C ALA A 205 -16.20 -6.90 7.14
N HIS A 206 -16.69 -8.07 6.71
CA HIS A 206 -16.36 -8.62 5.39
C HIS A 206 -16.87 -7.73 4.26
N ALA A 207 -18.10 -7.21 4.36
CA ALA A 207 -18.65 -6.29 3.36
C ALA A 207 -17.82 -5.01 3.26
N ALA A 208 -17.43 -4.42 4.39
CA ALA A 208 -16.56 -3.25 4.44
C ALA A 208 -15.18 -3.53 3.82
N LEU A 209 -14.56 -4.66 4.13
CA LEU A 209 -13.29 -5.07 3.52
C LEU A 209 -13.42 -5.27 2.01
N TYR A 210 -14.50 -5.92 1.53
CA TYR A 210 -14.73 -6.08 0.09
C TYR A 210 -14.94 -4.75 -0.62
N ALA A 211 -15.76 -3.86 -0.04
CA ALA A 211 -15.97 -2.53 -0.57
C ALA A 211 -14.65 -1.74 -0.65
N ALA A 212 -13.84 -1.77 0.41
CA ALA A 212 -12.54 -1.09 0.44
C ALA A 212 -11.54 -1.67 -0.58
N MET A 213 -11.47 -3.01 -0.71
CA MET A 213 -10.60 -3.68 -1.68
C MET A 213 -10.94 -3.35 -3.14
N ILE A 214 -12.17 -2.92 -3.42
CA ILE A 214 -12.61 -2.48 -4.76
C ILE A 214 -12.43 -0.97 -4.89
N ALA A 215 -12.98 -0.20 -3.95
CA ALA A 215 -13.03 1.25 -4.02
C ALA A 215 -11.63 1.88 -3.99
N MET A 216 -10.74 1.44 -3.10
CA MET A 216 -9.39 2.01 -2.95
C MET A 216 -8.57 1.97 -4.25
N PRO A 217 -8.38 0.83 -4.92
CA PRO A 217 -7.61 0.80 -6.16
C PRO A 217 -8.31 1.52 -7.31
N LEU A 218 -9.64 1.52 -7.37
CA LEU A 218 -10.37 2.32 -8.35
C LEU A 218 -10.16 3.82 -8.12
N LEU A 219 -10.25 4.30 -6.88
CA LEU A 219 -9.94 5.68 -6.51
C LEU A 219 -8.50 6.04 -6.87
N GLY A 220 -7.54 5.14 -6.62
CA GLY A 220 -6.14 5.34 -6.97
C GLY A 220 -5.88 5.43 -8.49
N TRP A 221 -6.60 4.62 -9.27
CA TRP A 221 -6.56 4.67 -10.73
C TRP A 221 -7.15 5.98 -11.25
N LEU A 222 -8.36 6.33 -10.81
CA LEU A 222 -9.03 7.58 -11.19
C LEU A 222 -8.20 8.80 -10.76
N MET A 223 -7.60 8.77 -9.57
CA MET A 223 -6.71 9.83 -9.09
C MET A 223 -5.50 10.01 -10.02
N SER A 224 -4.90 8.91 -10.49
CA SER A 224 -3.78 8.98 -11.44
C SER A 224 -4.20 9.60 -12.77
N ASN A 225 -5.34 9.16 -13.32
CA ASN A 225 -5.90 9.70 -14.55
C ASN A 225 -6.24 11.19 -14.44
N ALA A 226 -6.92 11.59 -13.35
CA ALA A 226 -7.25 12.99 -13.06
C ALA A 226 -6.00 13.86 -12.89
N ALA A 227 -4.87 13.29 -12.45
CA ALA A 227 -3.57 13.96 -12.38
C ALA A 227 -2.81 14.01 -13.72
N GLY A 228 -3.43 13.56 -14.81
CA GLY A 228 -2.83 13.55 -16.16
C GLY A 228 -1.78 12.45 -16.36
N ARG A 229 -1.83 11.38 -15.56
CA ARG A 229 -0.86 10.28 -15.62
C ARG A 229 -1.54 8.92 -15.80
N PRO A 230 -0.96 8.03 -16.61
CA PRO A 230 -1.44 6.65 -16.66
C PRO A 230 -1.22 5.95 -15.32
N ALA A 231 -2.10 5.00 -14.98
CA ALA A 231 -1.92 4.17 -13.80
C ALA A 231 -0.96 3.01 -14.14
N PRO A 232 0.19 2.88 -13.44
CA PRO A 232 1.14 1.83 -13.74
C PRO A 232 0.69 0.48 -13.16
N PHE A 233 0.84 -0.57 -13.96
CA PHE A 233 0.51 -1.95 -13.58
C PHE A 233 1.60 -2.90 -14.09
N PHE A 234 2.61 -3.19 -13.25
CA PHE A 234 3.71 -4.12 -13.57
C PHE A 234 4.39 -3.87 -14.93
N GLY A 235 4.68 -2.60 -15.24
CA GLY A 235 5.31 -2.20 -16.51
C GLY A 235 4.33 -1.90 -17.64
N LEU A 236 3.03 -2.16 -17.45
CA LEU A 236 1.96 -1.72 -18.34
C LEU A 236 1.37 -0.40 -17.85
N GLU A 237 0.85 0.39 -18.78
CA GLU A 237 0.09 1.59 -18.50
C GLU A 237 -1.39 1.33 -18.77
N LEU A 238 -2.23 1.44 -17.74
CA LEU A 238 -3.67 1.30 -17.91
C LEU A 238 -4.25 2.53 -18.62
N PRO A 239 -5.33 2.34 -19.42
CA PRO A 239 -5.93 3.44 -20.16
C PRO A 239 -6.50 4.51 -19.23
N PHE A 240 -6.66 5.71 -19.78
CA PHE A 240 -7.39 6.79 -19.13
C PHE A 240 -8.89 6.48 -19.16
N ILE A 241 -9.51 6.38 -17.98
CA ILE A 241 -10.97 6.28 -17.85
C ILE A 241 -11.60 7.68 -17.84
N ILE A 242 -10.89 8.64 -17.26
CA ILE A 242 -11.31 10.03 -17.13
C ILE A 242 -10.21 10.98 -17.61
N GLY A 243 -10.60 12.20 -17.99
CA GLY A 243 -9.66 13.26 -18.37
C GLY A 243 -8.95 13.91 -17.18
N GLU A 244 -7.93 14.71 -17.47
CA GLU A 244 -7.19 15.47 -16.46
C GLU A 244 -8.11 16.50 -15.78
N ASN A 245 -8.14 16.49 -14.45
CA ASN A 245 -8.83 17.45 -13.60
C ASN A 245 -8.15 17.49 -12.21
N LYS A 246 -7.44 18.58 -11.93
CA LYS A 246 -6.61 18.70 -10.71
C LYS A 246 -7.43 18.80 -9.42
N ASP A 247 -8.60 19.44 -9.48
CA ASP A 247 -9.49 19.55 -8.32
C ASP A 247 -10.08 18.19 -7.96
N LEU A 248 -10.47 17.42 -8.98
CA LEU A 248 -10.92 16.04 -8.81
C LEU A 248 -9.78 15.15 -8.29
N ALA A 249 -8.56 15.30 -8.81
CA ALA A 249 -7.41 14.56 -8.31
C ALA A 249 -7.14 14.83 -6.81
N GLY A 250 -7.29 16.08 -6.37
CA GLY A 250 -7.21 16.46 -4.96
C GLY A 250 -8.29 15.79 -4.10
N THR A 251 -9.56 15.86 -4.55
CA THR A 251 -10.69 15.24 -3.86
C THR A 251 -10.52 13.71 -3.76
N LEU A 252 -10.15 13.06 -4.86
CA LEU A 252 -9.93 11.61 -4.89
C LEU A 252 -8.79 11.19 -3.95
N LYS A 253 -7.74 12.02 -3.87
CA LYS A 253 -6.64 11.80 -2.94
C LYS A 253 -7.10 11.85 -1.49
N GLU A 254 -7.87 12.88 -1.10
CA GLU A 254 -8.39 13.00 0.27
C GLU A 254 -9.27 11.82 0.66
N VAL A 255 -10.19 11.40 -0.24
CA VAL A 255 -11.05 10.23 -0.02
C VAL A 255 -10.22 8.96 0.08
N HIS A 256 -9.22 8.78 -0.78
CA HIS A 256 -8.33 7.62 -0.75
C HIS A 256 -7.50 7.56 0.54
N GLU A 257 -6.96 8.68 1.00
CA GLU A 257 -6.23 8.77 2.27
C GLU A 257 -7.14 8.50 3.47
N PHE A 258 -8.37 9.03 3.47
CA PHE A 258 -9.36 8.77 4.52
C PHE A 258 -9.73 7.29 4.62
N ILE A 259 -10.10 6.66 3.50
CA ILE A 259 -10.46 5.23 3.48
C ILE A 259 -9.23 4.38 3.82
N GLY A 260 -8.04 4.73 3.30
CA GLY A 260 -6.79 4.05 3.62
C GLY A 260 -6.49 4.05 5.12
N ASN A 261 -6.65 5.20 5.78
CA ASN A 261 -6.50 5.33 7.23
C ASN A 261 -7.52 4.47 7.99
N ALA A 262 -8.80 4.49 7.58
CA ALA A 262 -9.82 3.65 8.19
C ALA A 262 -9.53 2.15 8.01
N LEU A 263 -8.95 1.76 6.87
CA LEU A 263 -8.67 0.37 6.53
C LEU A 263 -7.62 -0.27 7.44
N TYR A 264 -6.66 0.50 7.96
CA TYR A 264 -5.73 0.02 9.00
C TYR A 264 -6.49 -0.54 10.21
N TYR A 265 -7.50 0.19 10.70
CA TYR A 265 -8.32 -0.25 11.83
C TYR A 265 -9.14 -1.49 11.49
N VAL A 266 -9.79 -1.49 10.33
CA VAL A 266 -10.65 -2.63 9.94
C VAL A 266 -9.84 -3.90 9.76
N ILE A 267 -8.66 -3.83 9.11
CA ILE A 267 -7.76 -4.98 8.95
C ILE A 267 -7.22 -5.42 10.31
N GLY A 268 -6.79 -4.48 11.16
CA GLY A 268 -6.30 -4.78 12.50
C GLY A 268 -7.35 -5.48 13.37
N LEU A 269 -8.56 -4.93 13.42
CA LEU A 269 -9.69 -5.52 14.13
C LEU A 269 -10.08 -6.89 13.56
N HIS A 270 -10.04 -7.06 12.24
CA HIS A 270 -10.29 -8.35 11.59
C HIS A 270 -9.27 -9.41 12.03
N ALA A 271 -7.98 -9.09 12.04
CA ALA A 271 -6.92 -9.99 12.47
C ALA A 271 -7.01 -10.30 13.97
N ILE A 272 -7.24 -9.29 14.81
CA ILE A 272 -7.42 -9.46 16.26
C ILE A 272 -8.64 -10.34 16.53
N ALA A 273 -9.77 -10.12 15.85
CA ALA A 273 -10.97 -10.94 16.00
C ALA A 273 -10.68 -12.40 15.64
N ALA A 274 -9.97 -12.67 14.54
CA ALA A 274 -9.59 -14.03 14.16
C ALA A 274 -8.71 -14.72 15.22
N LEU A 275 -7.75 -13.99 15.79
CA LEU A 275 -6.89 -14.49 16.88
C LEU A 275 -7.68 -14.69 18.19
N ALA A 276 -8.58 -13.77 18.54
CA ALA A 276 -9.44 -13.90 19.70
C ALA A 276 -10.39 -15.09 19.56
N HIS A 277 -10.95 -15.30 18.37
CA HIS A 277 -11.76 -16.47 18.05
C HIS A 277 -10.97 -17.78 18.22
N HIS A 278 -9.70 -17.78 17.85
CA HIS A 278 -8.83 -18.95 17.95
C HIS A 278 -8.35 -19.23 19.39
N HIS A 279 -7.85 -18.21 20.10
CA HIS A 279 -7.20 -18.38 21.40
C HIS A 279 -8.12 -18.21 22.60
N VAL A 280 -9.10 -17.31 22.52
CA VAL A 280 -10.00 -16.96 23.65
C VAL A 280 -11.32 -17.73 23.52
N LEU A 281 -12.00 -17.58 22.39
CA LEU A 281 -13.30 -18.22 22.14
C LEU A 281 -13.16 -19.68 21.68
N LYS A 282 -11.93 -20.13 21.39
CA LYS A 282 -11.56 -21.52 21.06
C LYS A 282 -12.45 -22.15 19.99
N ASN A 283 -12.79 -21.38 18.96
CA ASN A 283 -13.61 -21.88 17.85
C ASN A 283 -12.77 -22.10 16.58
N ASN A 284 -13.36 -22.75 15.57
CA ASN A 284 -12.67 -23.12 14.33
C ASN A 284 -12.57 -21.98 13.29
N THR A 285 -12.90 -20.72 13.62
CA THR A 285 -12.95 -19.59 12.67
C THR A 285 -11.64 -19.45 11.88
N LEU A 286 -10.50 -19.39 12.57
CA LEU A 286 -9.19 -19.26 11.93
C LEU A 286 -8.77 -20.56 11.21
N HIS A 287 -8.99 -21.72 11.84
CA HIS A 287 -8.63 -23.02 11.27
C HIS A 287 -9.22 -23.27 9.89
N ARG A 288 -10.46 -22.81 9.66
CA ARG A 288 -11.13 -22.91 8.36
C ARG A 288 -10.44 -22.16 7.23
N MET A 289 -9.61 -21.19 7.58
CA MET A 289 -8.87 -20.35 6.64
C MET A 289 -7.37 -20.67 6.63
N LEU A 290 -6.86 -21.58 7.48
CA LEU A 290 -5.46 -21.94 7.42
C LEU A 290 -5.18 -22.80 6.17
N PRO A 291 -4.03 -22.62 5.51
CA PRO A 291 -3.56 -23.58 4.51
C PRO A 291 -3.23 -24.87 5.24
N MET A 292 -4.21 -25.75 5.37
CA MET A 292 -3.95 -27.12 5.82
C MET A 292 -3.05 -27.73 4.76
N ALA A 293 -1.87 -28.18 5.17
CA ALA A 293 -1.02 -29.02 4.34
C ALA A 293 -1.92 -30.04 3.64
N ALA A 294 -1.94 -29.98 2.31
CA ALA A 294 -2.74 -30.85 1.49
C ALA A 294 -2.65 -32.28 2.04
N ARG A 295 -3.79 -32.80 2.50
CA ARG A 295 -4.07 -34.21 2.83
C ARG A 295 -2.82 -35.07 3.07
N LYS A 296 -2.50 -35.35 4.33
CA LYS A 296 -1.98 -36.67 4.69
C LYS A 296 -3.07 -37.43 5.42
#